data_AF-A0A1G0HBY6-F1
#
_entry.id   AF-A0A1G0HBY6-F1
#
_cell.length_a   1.000
_cell.length_b   1.000
_cell.length_c   1.000
_cell.angle_alpha   90.00
_cell.angle_beta   90.00
_cell.angle_gamma   90.00
#
_symmetry.space_group_name_H-M   'P 1'
#
loop_
_entity.id
_entity.type
_entity.pdbx_description
1 polymer ?
#
loop_
_entity_poly.entity_id
_entity_poly.type
_entity_poly.pdbx_seq_one_letter_code
_entity_poly.pdbx_strand_id
1 'polypeptide(L)'
;MEGGIVVPQSAKQFADRLNKGLDELDVPAVVRERVTILSKMLQIPKQQAWNLLEGYQLPDEQLLQQIANELEVETGWLVGK
;
A
#
# COMPACT_ATOMS: atom_id res chain seq x y z
N MET A 1 -9.33 12.74 25.54
CA MET A 1 -10.24 12.17 24.53
C MET A 1 -9.58 12.36 23.17
N GLU A 2 -9.49 11.25 22.43
CA GLU A 2 -9.19 11.14 21.00
C GLU A 2 -7.82 11.65 20.51
N GLY A 3 -6.77 10.88 20.82
CA GLY A 3 -5.57 10.83 19.98
C GLY A 3 -5.89 10.10 18.68
N GLY A 4 -6.76 10.67 17.85
CA GLY A 4 -7.02 10.16 16.51
C GLY A 4 -5.76 10.32 15.68
N ILE A 5 -5.19 9.21 15.20
CA ILE A 5 -4.10 9.25 14.23
C ILE A 5 -4.62 10.06 13.04
N VAL A 6 -4.10 11.28 12.86
CA VAL A 6 -4.41 12.11 11.70
C VAL A 6 -3.73 11.44 10.51
N VAL A 7 -4.46 10.56 9.84
CA VAL A 7 -3.99 9.90 8.64
C VAL A 7 -3.89 10.92 7.51
N PRO A 8 -2.71 11.16 6.94
CA PRO A 8 -2.57 12.14 5.89
C PRO A 8 -3.36 11.70 4.66
N GLN A 9 -4.05 12.65 4.01
CA GLN A 9 -4.88 12.38 2.83
C GLN A 9 -4.09 11.67 1.71
N SER A 10 -2.80 11.99 1.57
CA SER A 10 -1.88 11.33 0.65
C SER A 10 -1.68 9.84 0.95
N ALA A 11 -1.61 9.43 2.22
CA ALA A 11 -1.49 8.02 2.58
C ALA A 11 -2.77 7.23 2.30
N LYS A 12 -3.95 7.84 2.49
CA LYS A 12 -5.22 7.23 2.10
C LYS A 12 -5.33 7.05 0.58
N GLN A 13 -4.95 8.07 -0.19
CA GLN A 13 -4.96 7.97 -1.65
C GLN A 13 -3.97 6.91 -2.16
N PHE A 14 -2.77 6.88 -1.58
CA PHE A 14 -1.79 5.84 -1.88
C PHE A 14 -2.34 4.44 -1.57
N ALA A 15 -2.97 4.26 -0.41
CA ALA A 15 -3.57 2.99 -0.02
C ALA A 15 -4.67 2.55 -0.99
N ASP A 16 -5.52 3.46 -1.45
CA ASP A 16 -6.54 3.18 -2.46
C ASP A 16 -5.91 2.69 -3.78
N ARG A 17 -4.88 3.38 -4.27
CA ARG A 17 -4.14 2.98 -5.49
C ARG A 17 -3.43 1.64 -5.32
N LEU A 18 -2.79 1.42 -4.19
CA LEU A 18 -2.14 0.16 -3.87
C LEU A 18 -3.15 -1.00 -3.85
N ASN A 19 -4.30 -0.81 -3.20
CA ASN A 19 -5.35 -1.81 -3.17
C ASN A 19 -5.90 -2.10 -4.58
N LYS A 20 -6.08 -1.06 -5.39
CA LYS A 20 -6.48 -1.21 -6.79
C LYS A 20 -5.45 -1.97 -7.63
N GLY A 21 -4.16 -1.71 -7.44
CA GLY A 21 -3.12 -2.48 -8.13
C GLY A 21 -3.13 -3.96 -7.73
N LEU A 22 -3.43 -4.26 -6.46
CA LEU A 22 -3.63 -5.65 -6.01
C LEU A 22 -4.90 -6.28 -6.61
N ASP A 23 -5.99 -5.51 -6.79
CA ASP A 23 -7.18 -5.99 -7.50
C ASP A 23 -6.86 -6.39 -8.95
N GLU A 24 -6.02 -5.61 -9.64
CA GLU A 24 -5.60 -5.88 -11.02
C GLU A 24 -4.69 -7.12 -11.14
N LEU A 25 -4.07 -7.55 -10.05
CA LEU A 25 -3.32 -8.80 -9.92
C LEU A 25 -4.18 -9.98 -9.41
N ASP A 26 -5.51 -9.84 -9.41
CA ASP A 26 -6.47 -10.84 -8.90
C ASP A 26 -6.24 -11.23 -7.42
N VAL A 27 -5.63 -10.33 -6.64
CA VAL A 27 -5.40 -10.56 -5.20
C VAL A 27 -6.72 -10.41 -4.44
N PRO A 28 -7.11 -11.39 -3.59
CA PRO A 28 -8.34 -11.33 -2.82
C PRO A 28 -8.52 -10.01 -2.05
N ALA A 29 -9.73 -9.46 -2.06
CA ALA A 29 -10.07 -8.21 -1.35
C ALA A 29 -10.01 -8.31 0.18
N VAL A 30 -9.76 -9.50 0.73
CA VAL A 30 -9.61 -9.72 2.17
C VAL A 30 -8.29 -9.11 2.64
N VAL A 31 -8.36 -8.06 3.46
CA VAL A 31 -7.18 -7.29 3.92
C VAL A 31 -6.08 -8.17 4.53
N ARG A 32 -6.44 -9.22 5.30
CA ARG A 32 -5.44 -10.12 5.91
C ARG A 32 -4.65 -10.92 4.87
N GLU A 33 -5.29 -11.28 3.76
CA GLU A 33 -4.66 -11.98 2.64
C GLU A 33 -3.74 -11.01 1.88
N ARG A 34 -4.23 -9.81 1.56
CA ARG A 34 -3.43 -8.73 0.96
C ARG A 34 -2.18 -8.43 1.77
N VAL A 35 -2.30 -8.30 3.09
CA VAL A 35 -1.17 -8.06 3.99
C VAL A 35 -0.15 -9.19 3.90
N THR A 36 -0.61 -10.44 3.83
CA THR A 36 0.29 -11.59 3.71
C THR A 36 0.98 -11.65 2.35
N ILE A 37 0.26 -11.35 1.27
CA ILE A 37 0.76 -11.36 -0.11
C ILE A 37 1.75 -10.21 -0.31
N LEU A 38 1.35 -8.97 0.02
CA LEU A 38 2.18 -7.77 -0.08
C LEU A 38 3.46 -7.88 0.75
N SER A 39 3.36 -8.41 1.98
CA SER A 39 4.51 -8.65 2.85
C SER A 39 5.53 -9.59 2.20
N LYS A 40 5.07 -10.65 1.53
CA LYS A 40 5.95 -11.60 0.82
C LYS A 40 6.53 -11.00 -0.45
N MET A 41 5.70 -10.33 -1.24
CA MET A 41 6.07 -9.70 -2.52
C MET A 41 7.16 -8.66 -2.32
N LEU A 42 7.00 -7.78 -1.32
CA LEU A 42 7.93 -6.70 -1.05
C LEU A 42 9.03 -7.07 -0.04
N GLN A 43 8.97 -8.27 0.56
CA GLN A 43 9.86 -8.70 1.64
C GLN A 43 9.86 -7.75 2.86
N ILE A 44 8.72 -7.16 3.18
CA ILE A 44 8.52 -6.26 4.33
C ILE A 44 7.74 -6.95 5.46
N PRO A 45 7.84 -6.48 6.72
CA PRO A 45 7.02 -7.00 7.82
C PRO A 45 5.51 -6.83 7.56
N LYS A 46 4.70 -7.79 8.01
CA LYS A 46 3.22 -7.72 7.88
C LYS A 46 2.62 -6.45 8.49
N GLN A 47 3.18 -5.94 9.57
CA GLN A 47 2.74 -4.69 10.18
C GLN A 47 2.97 -3.49 9.24
N GLN A 48 4.10 -3.47 8.53
CA GLN A 48 4.38 -2.42 7.55
C GLN A 48 3.42 -2.51 6.37
N ALA A 49 3.18 -3.72 5.86
CA ALA A 49 2.18 -3.97 4.80
C ALA A 49 0.77 -3.54 5.22
N TRP A 50 0.35 -3.86 6.46
CA TRP A 50 -0.94 -3.42 7.02
C TRP A 50 -1.06 -1.90 7.01
N ASN A 51 -0.05 -1.21 7.55
CA ASN A 51 -0.05 0.25 7.62
C ASN A 51 -0.08 0.90 6.22
N LEU A 52 0.52 0.28 5.20
CA LEU A 52 0.47 0.77 3.81
C LEU A 52 -0.92 0.57 3.20
N LEU A 53 -1.51 -0.62 3.39
CA LEU A 53 -2.82 -0.98 2.83
C LEU A 53 -3.99 -0.23 3.47
N GLU A 54 -3.86 0.14 4.75
CA GLU A 54 -4.86 0.94 5.47
C GLU A 54 -4.57 2.45 5.38
N GLY A 55 -3.46 2.85 4.75
CA GLY A 55 -3.09 4.25 4.56
C GLY A 55 -2.64 4.96 5.84
N TYR A 56 -2.10 4.22 6.81
CA TYR A 56 -1.50 4.77 8.03
C TYR A 56 -0.09 5.34 7.82
N GLN A 57 0.59 4.93 6.75
CA GLN A 57 1.91 5.44 6.38
C GLN A 57 2.10 5.46 4.86
N LEU A 58 3.08 6.26 4.42
CA LEU A 58 3.59 6.22 3.06
C LEU A 58 4.88 5.37 3.02
N PRO A 59 5.16 4.69 1.89
CA PRO A 59 6.47 4.07 1.68
C PRO A 59 7.53 5.16 1.47
N ASP A 60 8.80 4.82 1.75
CA ASP A 60 9.92 5.61 1.25
C ASP A 60 10.08 5.46 -0.28
N GLU A 61 10.99 6.21 -0.88
CA GLU A 61 11.18 6.22 -2.34
C GLU A 61 11.61 4.86 -2.89
N GLN A 62 12.43 4.10 -2.16
CA GLN A 62 12.89 2.78 -2.60
C GLN A 62 11.74 1.78 -2.60
N LEU A 63 10.97 1.75 -1.52
CA LEU A 63 9.82 0.88 -1.39
C LEU A 63 8.70 1.29 -2.37
N LEU A 64 8.50 2.59 -2.61
CA LEU A 64 7.54 3.08 -3.61
C LEU A 64 7.89 2.58 -5.01
N GLN A 65 9.17 2.67 -5.40
CA GLN A 65 9.63 2.18 -6.70
C GLN A 65 9.50 0.66 -6.80
N GLN A 66 9.79 -0.07 -5.72
CA GLN A 66 9.61 -1.52 -5.68
C GLN A 66 8.12 -1.89 -5.86
N ILE A 67 7.21 -1.22 -5.16
CA ILE A 67 5.77 -1.44 -5.31
C ILE A 67 5.32 -1.17 -6.74
N ALA A 68 5.77 -0.07 -7.34
CA ALA A 68 5.48 0.26 -8.73
C ALA A 68 5.93 -0.85 -9.69
N ASN A 69 7.13 -1.39 -9.49
CA ASN A 69 7.66 -2.48 -10.32
C ASN A 69 6.84 -3.77 -10.18
N GLU A 70 6.51 -4.19 -8.95
CA GLU A 70 5.77 -5.43 -8.69
C GLU A 70 4.32 -5.36 -9.19
N LEU A 71 3.72 -4.17 -9.19
CA LEU A 71 2.38 -3.92 -9.72
C LEU A 71 2.39 -3.57 -11.22
N GLU A 72 3.56 -3.45 -11.84
CA GLU A 72 3.74 -3.02 -13.23
C GLU A 72 3.08 -1.66 -13.55
N VAL A 73 3.13 -0.72 -12.59
CA VAL A 73 2.60 0.66 -12.72
C VAL A 73 3.68 1.70 -12.51
N GLU A 74 3.40 2.96 -12.83
CA GLU A 74 4.29 4.08 -12.52
C GLU A 74 4.15 4.55 -11.07
N THR A 75 5.24 5.03 -10.46
CA THR A 75 5.21 5.60 -9.10
C THR A 75 4.28 6.80 -9.00
N GLY A 76 4.13 7.58 -10.08
CA GLY A 76 3.17 8.68 -10.18
C GLY A 76 1.73 8.22 -9.98
N TRP A 77 1.34 7.11 -10.62
CA TRP A 77 0.01 6.52 -10.50
C TRP A 77 -0.33 6.12 -9.06
N LEU A 78 0.65 5.55 -8.32
CA LEU A 78 0.49 5.17 -6.91
C LEU A 78 0.25 6.36 -5.99
N VAL A 79 0.85 7.50 -6.28
CA VAL A 79 0.69 8.73 -5.48
C VAL A 79 -0.38 9.68 -6.04
N GLY A 80 -1.14 9.23 -7.06
CA GLY A 80 -2.26 9.98 -7.64
C GLY A 80 -1.85 11.17 -8.50
N LYS A 81 -0.70 11.09 -9.18
CA LYS A 81 -0.21 12.06 -10.17
C LYS A 81 -0.49 11.62 -11.60
#